data_AF-A0A1H2A4K0-F1
#
_entry.id   AF-A0A1H2A4K0-F1
#
_cell.length_a   1.000
_cell.length_b   1.000
_cell.length_c   1.000
_cell.angle_alpha   90.00
_cell.angle_beta   90.00
_cell.angle_gamma   90.00
#
_symmetry.space_group_name_H-M   'P 1'
#
loop_
_entity.id
_entity.type
_entity.pdbx_description
1 polymer ?
#
loop_
_entity_poly.entity_id
_entity_poly.type
_entity_poly.pdbx_seq_one_letter_code
_entity_poly.pdbx_strand_id
1 'polypeptide(L)' 'MASITQRIQAFLNSPKGRQLAEQGRRQLAKPENQQKLKGLLAKFQGRGSRR' A
#
# COMPACT_ATOMS: atom_id res chain seq x y z
N MET A 1 -21.13 -10.12 -13.33
CA MET A 1 -20.87 -9.50 -12.01
C MET A 1 -19.44 -8.99 -12.00
N ALA A 2 -19.22 -7.68 -11.92
CA ALA A 2 -17.85 -7.15 -11.82
C ALA A 2 -17.25 -7.58 -10.48
N SER A 3 -16.10 -8.24 -10.51
CA SER A 3 -15.41 -8.63 -9.29
C SER A 3 -14.91 -7.40 -8.53
N ILE A 4 -14.78 -7.50 -7.20
CA ILE A 4 -14.24 -6.42 -6.36
C ILE A 4 -12.87 -5.96 -6.91
N THR A 5 -12.06 -6.88 -7.43
CA THR A 5 -10.80 -6.60 -8.11
C THR A 5 -10.95 -5.73 -9.36
N GLN A 6 -11.94 -5.98 -10.22
CA GLN A 6 -12.23 -5.13 -11.38
C GLN A 6 -12.68 -3.73 -10.96
N ARG A 7 -13.47 -3.59 -9.89
CA ARG A 7 -13.85 -2.27 -9.35
C ARG A 7 -12.65 -1.51 -8.79
N ILE A 8 -11.75 -2.19 -8.09
CA ILE A 8 -10.51 -1.57 -7.58
C ILE A 8 -9.61 -1.14 -8.74
N GLN A 9 -9.42 -1.98 -9.76
CA GLN A 9 -8.65 -1.60 -10.95
C GLN A 9 -9.29 -0.42 -11.68
N ALA A 10 -10.61 -0.44 -11.89
CA ALA A 10 -11.34 0.68 -12.48
C ALA A 10 -11.19 1.97 -11.65
N PHE A 11 -11.23 1.85 -10.32
CA PHE A 11 -10.99 2.97 -9.42
C PHE A 11 -9.55 3.50 -9.50
N LEU A 12 -8.54 2.62 -9.48
CA LEU A 12 -7.13 2.99 -9.62
C LEU A 12 -6.82 3.63 -10.99
N ASN A 13 -7.53 3.21 -12.03
CA ASN A 13 -7.45 3.78 -13.37
C ASN A 13 -8.19 5.13 -13.49
N SER A 14 -9.08 5.47 -12.55
CA SER A 14 -9.77 6.76 -12.53
C SER A 14 -8.84 7.91 -12.16
N PRO A 15 -9.16 9.17 -12.53
CA PRO A 15 -8.34 10.35 -12.18
C PRO A 15 -8.14 10.47 -10.67
N LYS A 16 -9.18 10.21 -9.88
CA LYS A 16 -9.16 10.26 -8.42
C LYS A 16 -8.29 9.15 -7.82
N GLY A 17 -8.35 7.94 -8.38
CA GLY A 17 -7.51 6.82 -7.96
C GLY A 17 -6.03 7.06 -8.30
N ARG A 18 -5.73 7.64 -9.47
CA ARG A 18 -4.37 8.06 -9.83
C ARG A 18 -3.84 9.10 -8.87
N GLN A 19 -4.61 10.12 -8.51
CA GLN A 19 -4.20 11.13 -7.53
C GLN A 19 -3.90 10.52 -6.16
N LEU A 20 -4.76 9.63 -5.66
CA LEU A 20 -4.53 8.93 -4.39
C LEU A 20 -3.31 8.01 -4.44
N ALA A 21 -3.16 7.24 -5.52
CA ALA A 21 -2.01 6.37 -5.72
C ALA A 21 -0.71 7.18 -5.82
N GLU A 22 -0.74 8.35 -6.46
CA GLU A 22 0.42 9.22 -6.60
C GLU A 22 0.78 9.92 -5.28
N GLN A 23 -0.21 10.40 -4.53
CA GLN A 23 0.00 10.90 -3.17
C GLN A 23 0.58 9.82 -2.26
N GLY A 24 0.05 8.60 -2.35
CA GLY A 24 0.57 7.42 -1.66
C GLY A 24 2.01 7.13 -2.05
N ARG A 25 2.32 7.09 -3.36
CA ARG A 25 3.70 6.88 -3.85
C ARG A 25 4.65 7.96 -3.37
N ARG A 26 4.26 9.23 -3.35
CA ARG A 26 5.07 10.34 -2.83
C ARG A 26 5.30 10.23 -1.33
N GLN A 27 4.29 9.79 -0.57
CA GLN A 27 4.44 9.53 0.86
C GLN A 27 5.34 8.32 1.12
N LEU A 28 5.21 7.25 0.35
CA LEU A 28 6.03 6.04 0.45
C LEU A 28 7.45 6.22 -0.11
N ALA A 29 7.66 7.18 -1.02
CA ALA A 29 8.97 7.53 -1.54
C ALA A 29 9.86 8.20 -0.47
N LYS A 30 9.28 8.69 0.63
CA LYS A 30 10.06 9.24 1.74
C LYS A 30 10.85 8.13 2.45
N PRO A 31 12.17 8.29 2.65
CA PRO A 31 13.00 7.26 3.27
C PRO A 31 12.55 6.94 4.71
N GLU A 32 12.09 7.93 5.47
CA GLU A 32 11.55 7.74 6.82
C GLU A 32 10.32 6.83 6.85
N ASN A 33 9.42 6.98 5.87
CA ASN A 33 8.23 6.15 5.78
C ASN A 33 8.58 4.72 5.38
N GLN A 34 9.57 4.52 4.51
CA GLN A 34 10.07 3.19 4.18
C GLN A 34 10.70 2.50 5.40
N GLN A 35 11.47 3.23 6.21
CA GLN A 35 12.05 2.69 7.44
C GLN A 35 10.96 2.33 8.45
N LYS A 36 9.94 3.19 8.64
CA LYS A 36 8.78 2.86 9.47
C LYS A 36 8.03 1.63 8.97
N LEU A 37 7.76 1.54 7.67
CA LEU A 37 7.11 0.37 7.05
C LEU A 37 7.93 -0.89 7.24
N LYS A 38 9.25 -0.85 7.01
CA LYS A 38 10.15 -1.98 7.27
C LYS A 38 10.12 -2.39 8.74
N GLY A 39 10.14 -1.44 9.67
CA GLY A 39 10.04 -1.73 11.11
C GLY A 39 8.69 -2.34 11.51
N LEU A 40 7.59 -1.88 10.92
CA LEU A 40 6.25 -2.44 11.13
C LEU A 40 6.13 -3.84 10.55
N LEU A 41 6.63 -4.06 9.33
CA LEU A 41 6.69 -5.36 8.68
C LEU A 41 7.56 -6.34 9.48
N ALA A 42 8.74 -5.92 9.93
CA ALA A 42 9.62 -6.72 10.77
C ALA A 42 8.95 -7.11 12.10
N LYS A 43 8.19 -6.21 12.72
CA LYS A 43 7.39 -6.51 13.92
C LYS A 43 6.26 -7.51 13.64
N PHE A 44 5.58 -7.39 12.51
CA PHE A 44 4.53 -8.34 12.10
C PHE A 44 5.11 -9.71 11.75
N GLN A 45 6.19 -9.76 10.98
CA GLN A 45 6.85 -10.98 10.55
C GLN A 45 7.53 -11.70 11.72
N GLY A 46 8.16 -10.95 12.65
CA GLY A 46 8.72 -11.50 13.89
C GLY A 46 7.68 -12.03 14.88
N ARG A 47 6.40 -11.65 14.74
CA ARG A 47 5.28 -12.26 15.48
C ARG A 47 4.69 -13.49 14.77
N GLY A 48 4.80 -13.59 13.45
CA GLY A 48 4.38 -14.76 12.67
C GLY A 48 5.40 -15.90 12.68
N SER A 49 6.68 -15.60 12.86
CA SER A 49 7.78 -16.58 12.77
C SER A 49 8.17 -17.24 14.11
N ARG A 50 7.39 -17.02 15.18
CA ARG A 50 7.67 -17.56 16.53
C ARG A 50 6.77 -18.76 16.87
N ARG A 51 6.48 -19.61 15.87
CA ARG A 51 5.81 -20.91 16.00
C ARG A 51 6.76 -22.00 15.55
#